data_AF-A0A935IWE1-F1
#
_entry.id   AF-A0A935IWE1-F1
#
_cell.length_a   1.000
_cell.length_b   1.000
_cell.length_c   1.000
_cell.angle_alpha   90.00
_cell.angle_beta   90.00
_cell.angle_gamma   90.00
#
_symmetry.space_group_name_H-M   'P 1'
#
loop_
_entity.id
_entity.type
_entity.pdbx_description
1 polymer ?
#
loop_
_entity_poly.entity_id
_entity_poly.type
_entity_poly.pdbx_seq_one_letter_code
_entity_poly.pdbx_strand_id
1 'polypeptide(L)'
;MNPSLELLNVKVWQNTLGLLPVPLFGQNDSKRYILLNGSQGNFCLDTTNTISQDLEQSRIFAWSSNVGHYVTLTRETVEVQRWDSPRFNVEKYSLASVYNNLEKFHEFLQSTTPNQEMSVITHSIRFFRKLRATLGNEFDGAQT
;
A
#
# COMPACT_ATOMS: atom_id res chain seq x y z
N MET A 1 21.76 -20.17 -0.38
CA MET A 1 20.45 -19.71 0.12
C MET A 1 20.15 -18.39 -0.57
N ASN A 2 18.98 -18.16 -1.16
CA ASN A 2 18.69 -16.91 -1.89
C ASN A 2 18.32 -15.80 -0.87
N PRO A 3 19.17 -14.78 -0.64
CA PRO A 3 18.95 -13.77 0.39
C PRO A 3 17.71 -12.90 0.10
N SER A 4 17.32 -12.76 -1.17
CA SER A 4 16.14 -11.96 -1.54
C SER A 4 14.81 -12.50 -0.99
N LEU A 5 14.76 -13.78 -0.60
CA LEU A 5 13.59 -14.37 0.06
C LEU A 5 13.29 -13.73 1.43
N GLU A 6 14.26 -13.04 2.03
CA GLU A 6 14.05 -12.26 3.25
C GLU A 6 12.96 -11.18 3.08
N LEU A 7 12.76 -10.65 1.86
CA LEU A 7 11.69 -9.67 1.58
C LEU A 7 10.28 -10.20 1.84
N LEU A 8 10.07 -11.52 1.89
CA LEU A 8 8.77 -12.10 2.27
C LEU A 8 8.43 -11.85 3.75
N ASN A 9 9.42 -11.47 4.56
CA ASN A 9 9.22 -11.04 5.93
C ASN A 9 9.05 -9.51 5.98
N VAL A 10 7.88 -9.05 6.41
CA VAL A 10 7.55 -7.62 6.52
C VAL A 10 8.56 -6.84 7.40
N LYS A 11 9.22 -7.50 8.36
CA LYS A 11 10.23 -6.87 9.22
C LYS A 11 11.43 -6.36 8.44
N VAL A 12 11.75 -6.93 7.29
CA VAL A 12 12.85 -6.45 6.43
C VAL A 12 12.50 -5.08 5.85
N TRP A 13 11.28 -4.92 5.35
CA TRP A 13 10.77 -3.63 4.87
C TRP A 13 10.74 -2.59 5.99
N GLN A 14 10.24 -2.97 7.17
CA GLN A 14 10.21 -2.10 8.35
C GLN A 14 11.61 -1.64 8.76
N ASN A 15 12.57 -2.56 8.89
CA ASN A 15 13.89 -2.25 9.41
C ASN A 15 14.75 -1.47 8.41
N THR A 16 14.64 -1.79 7.11
CA THR A 16 15.45 -1.14 6.07
C THR A 16 14.87 0.22 5.67
N LEU A 17 13.54 0.34 5.55
CA LEU A 17 12.90 1.57 5.05
C LEU A 17 12.30 2.45 6.17
N GLY A 18 12.30 1.98 7.42
CA GLY A 18 11.68 2.70 8.55
C GLY A 18 10.15 2.77 8.50
N LEU A 19 9.52 1.91 7.69
CA LEU A 19 8.07 1.92 7.47
C LEU A 19 7.32 1.23 8.62
N LEU A 20 6.14 1.74 8.97
CA LEU A 20 5.24 1.10 9.94
C LEU A 20 4.32 0.10 9.22
N PRO A 21 4.44 -1.22 9.48
CA PRO A 21 3.51 -2.21 8.94
C PRO A 21 2.21 -2.26 9.75
N VAL A 22 1.09 -2.17 9.06
CA VAL A 22 -0.27 -2.33 9.62
C VAL A 22 -0.98 -3.45 8.87
N PRO A 23 -1.54 -4.48 9.52
CA PRO A 23 -2.29 -5.52 8.84
C PRO A 23 -3.45 -4.96 8.01
N LEU A 24 -3.56 -5.36 6.74
CA LEU A 24 -4.54 -4.83 5.80
C LEU A 24 -5.98 -5.24 6.15
N PHE A 25 -6.18 -6.49 6.62
CA PHE A 25 -7.50 -7.06 6.96
C PHE A 25 -7.64 -7.45 8.44
N GLY A 26 -6.97 -6.71 9.32
CA GLY A 26 -6.99 -6.96 10.77
C GLY A 26 -6.02 -8.06 11.21
N GLN A 27 -6.04 -8.41 12.51
CA GLN A 27 -4.96 -9.17 13.15
C GLN A 27 -4.76 -10.62 12.64
N ASN A 28 -5.76 -11.18 11.95
CA ASN A 28 -5.67 -12.53 11.42
C ASN A 28 -4.98 -12.60 10.04
N ASP A 29 -4.84 -11.46 9.33
CA ASP A 29 -4.04 -11.41 8.11
C ASP A 29 -2.59 -11.05 8.44
N SER A 30 -1.74 -12.09 8.43
CA SER A 30 -0.31 -12.00 8.70
C SER A 30 0.56 -11.95 7.44
N LYS A 31 -0.06 -11.68 6.28
CA LYS A 31 0.66 -11.65 5.00
C LYS A 31 0.36 -10.42 4.15
N ARG A 32 -0.67 -9.65 4.48
CA ARG A 32 -0.99 -8.39 3.79
C ARG A 32 -0.91 -7.22 4.74
N TYR A 33 -0.17 -6.21 4.33
CA TYR A 33 0.14 -5.04 5.14
C TYR A 33 -0.07 -3.77 4.35
N ILE A 34 -0.39 -2.69 5.04
CA ILE A 34 -0.14 -1.33 4.60
C ILE A 34 1.17 -0.92 5.25
N LEU A 35 2.16 -0.51 4.45
CA LEU A 35 3.40 0.07 4.94
C LEU A 35 3.27 1.60 4.92
N LEU A 36 3.38 2.21 6.10
CA LEU A 36 3.14 3.64 6.30
C LEU A 36 4.45 4.41 6.57
N ASN A 37 4.61 5.56 5.92
CA ASN A 37 5.69 6.53 6.07
C ASN A 37 5.13 7.96 6.31
N GLY A 38 4.00 8.06 7.01
CA GLY A 38 3.28 9.32 7.17
C GLY A 38 2.44 9.66 5.94
N SER A 39 2.76 10.75 5.23
CA SER A 39 1.90 11.31 4.17
C SER A 39 2.25 10.87 2.74
N GLN A 40 3.42 10.28 2.51
CA GLN A 40 3.90 9.89 1.17
C GLN A 40 4.59 8.53 1.21
N GLY A 41 4.72 7.88 0.05
CA GLY A 41 5.43 6.60 -0.02
C GLY A 41 4.73 5.45 0.72
N ASN A 42 3.45 5.59 1.02
CA ASN A 42 2.62 4.52 1.58
C ASN A 42 2.21 3.55 0.48
N PHE A 43 2.22 2.25 0.76
CA PHE A 43 1.79 1.22 -0.19
C PHE A 43 1.28 -0.03 0.50
N CYS A 44 0.47 -0.83 -0.20
CA CYS A 44 0.09 -2.16 0.24
C CYS A 44 1.19 -3.16 -0.13
N LEU A 45 1.50 -4.09 0.77
CA LEU A 45 2.45 -5.18 0.57
C LEU A 45 1.75 -6.52 0.83
N ASP A 46 1.83 -7.42 -0.14
CA ASP A 46 1.33 -8.79 -0.08
C ASP A 46 2.49 -9.79 -0.15
N THR A 47 2.72 -10.49 0.96
CA THR A 47 3.75 -11.51 1.14
C THR A 47 3.19 -12.94 1.06
N THR A 48 1.96 -13.12 0.55
CA THR A 48 1.33 -14.44 0.40
C THR A 48 2.08 -15.37 -0.54
N ASN A 49 3.07 -14.87 -1.30
CA ASN A 49 3.86 -15.63 -2.25
C ASN A 49 3.00 -16.27 -3.35
N THR A 50 1.92 -15.58 -3.74
CA THR A 50 0.98 -16.02 -4.77
C THR A 50 0.64 -14.81 -5.63
N ILE A 51 0.79 -14.93 -6.95
CA ILE A 51 0.33 -13.89 -7.86
C ILE A 51 -1.19 -13.82 -7.74
N SER A 52 -1.72 -12.63 -7.48
CA SER A 52 -3.17 -12.44 -7.42
C SER A 52 -3.76 -12.80 -8.78
N GLN A 53 -4.62 -13.82 -8.80
CA GLN A 53 -5.41 -14.15 -9.99
C GLN A 53 -6.43 -13.06 -10.30
N ASP A 54 -6.78 -12.26 -9.28
CA ASP A 54 -7.70 -11.14 -9.40
C ASP A 54 -6.96 -9.79 -9.27
N LEU A 55 -6.38 -9.36 -10.39
CA LEU A 55 -5.70 -8.06 -10.51
C LEU A 55 -6.62 -6.86 -10.20
N GLU A 56 -7.96 -7.01 -10.23
CA GLU A 56 -8.85 -5.91 -9.82
C GLU A 56 -8.84 -5.73 -8.31
N GLN A 57 -8.83 -6.83 -7.54
CA GLN A 57 -8.82 -6.76 -6.09
C GLN A 57 -7.61 -6.00 -5.54
N SER A 58 -6.42 -6.25 -6.08
CA SER A 58 -5.20 -5.55 -5.68
C SER A 58 -5.32 -4.02 -5.84
N ARG A 59 -5.91 -3.57 -6.96
CA ARG A 59 -6.17 -2.13 -7.19
C ARG A 59 -7.19 -1.57 -6.22
N ILE A 60 -8.28 -2.31 -5.99
CA ILE A 60 -9.34 -1.92 -5.06
C ILE A 60 -8.77 -1.77 -3.65
N PHE A 61 -7.90 -2.69 -3.21
CA PHE A 61 -7.28 -2.63 -1.89
C PHE A 61 -6.35 -1.43 -1.73
N ALA A 62 -5.52 -1.12 -2.74
CA ALA A 62 -4.69 0.09 -2.70
C ALA A 62 -5.56 1.35 -2.64
N TRP A 63 -6.58 1.44 -3.50
CA TRP A 63 -7.48 2.59 -3.57
C TRP A 63 -8.27 2.81 -2.28
N SER A 64 -8.90 1.75 -1.75
CA SER A 64 -9.72 1.83 -0.53
C SER A 64 -8.87 2.11 0.71
N SER A 65 -7.60 1.69 0.71
CA SER A 65 -6.62 2.01 1.76
C SER A 65 -5.98 3.39 1.60
N ASN A 66 -6.38 4.15 0.58
CA ASN A 66 -5.84 5.48 0.24
C ASN A 66 -4.31 5.48 0.05
N VAL A 67 -3.79 4.44 -0.60
CA VAL A 67 -2.38 4.33 -1.00
C VAL A 67 -2.25 4.20 -2.52
N GLY A 68 -1.07 4.50 -3.07
CA GLY A 68 -0.86 4.54 -4.52
C GLY A 68 -0.75 3.17 -5.18
N HIS A 69 -0.16 2.21 -4.47
CA HIS A 69 0.36 0.97 -5.04
C HIS A 69 -0.04 -0.24 -4.21
N TYR A 70 -0.26 -1.35 -4.90
CA TYR A 70 -0.30 -2.70 -4.34
C TYR A 70 0.91 -3.48 -4.84
N VAL A 71 1.75 -3.94 -3.92
CA VAL A 71 2.99 -4.67 -4.20
C VAL A 71 2.82 -6.12 -3.79
N THR A 72 2.91 -7.04 -4.74
CA THR A 72 2.81 -8.49 -4.48
C THR A 72 4.18 -9.14 -4.66
N LEU A 73 4.59 -9.93 -3.66
CA LEU A 73 5.84 -10.67 -3.70
C LEU A 73 5.60 -12.13 -4.06
N THR A 74 6.45 -12.67 -4.93
CA THR A 74 6.66 -14.11 -5.10
C THR A 74 8.10 -14.47 -4.72
N ARG A 75 8.50 -15.74 -4.87
CA ARG A 75 9.88 -16.17 -4.63
C ARG A 75 10.88 -15.62 -5.64
N GLU A 76 10.40 -15.11 -6.77
CA GLU A 76 11.22 -14.72 -7.91
C GLU A 76 10.94 -13.29 -8.36
N THR A 77 9.72 -12.79 -8.16
CA THR A 77 9.23 -11.54 -8.72
C THR A 77 8.59 -10.64 -7.68
N VAL A 78 8.62 -9.34 -7.99
CA VAL A 78 7.84 -8.29 -7.34
C VAL A 78 6.92 -7.71 -8.40
N GLU A 79 5.62 -7.75 -8.15
CA GLU A 79 4.60 -7.18 -9.02
C GLU A 79 4.05 -5.91 -8.39
N VAL A 80 4.06 -4.81 -9.14
CA VAL A 80 3.57 -3.51 -8.69
C VAL A 80 2.36 -3.14 -9.53
N GLN A 81 1.28 -2.80 -8.84
CA GLN A 81 0.06 -2.35 -9.48
C GLN A 81 -0.38 -1.01 -8.90
N ARG A 82 -0.53 -0.03 -9.79
CA ARG A 82 -1.14 1.26 -9.47
C ARG A 82 -2.65 1.17 -9.51
N TRP A 83 -3.30 1.79 -8.53
CA TRP A 83 -4.77 1.74 -8.49
C TRP A 83 -5.43 2.50 -9.64
N ASP A 84 -4.80 3.52 -10.23
CA ASP A 84 -5.37 4.34 -11.31
C ASP A 84 -5.07 3.80 -12.72
N SER A 85 -4.18 2.81 -12.80
CA SER A 85 -3.74 2.24 -14.07
C SER A 85 -4.69 1.12 -14.54
N PRO A 86 -4.74 0.83 -15.86
CA PRO A 86 -5.51 -0.29 -16.38
C PRO A 86 -5.12 -1.61 -15.70
N ARG A 87 -6.09 -2.50 -15.51
CA ARG A 87 -5.93 -3.80 -14.82
C ARG A 87 -4.68 -4.58 -15.22
N PHE A 88 -4.40 -4.63 -16.52
CA PHE A 88 -3.32 -5.44 -17.11
C PHE A 88 -1.96 -4.75 -17.08
N ASN A 89 -1.88 -3.50 -16.62
CA ASN A 89 -0.62 -2.77 -16.48
C ASN A 89 0.03 -3.11 -15.13
N VAL A 90 0.62 -4.29 -15.05
CA VAL A 90 1.36 -4.77 -13.88
C VAL A 90 2.85 -4.68 -14.18
N GLU A 91 3.56 -3.85 -13.41
CA GLU A 91 5.01 -3.74 -13.52
C GLU A 91 5.68 -4.89 -12.77
N LYS A 92 6.60 -5.60 -13.42
CA LYS A 92 7.27 -6.76 -12.85
C LYS A 92 8.77 -6.52 -12.73
N TYR A 93 9.30 -6.81 -11.55
CA TYR A 93 10.72 -6.77 -11.25
C TYR A 93 11.17 -8.11 -10.68
N SER A 94 12.46 -8.41 -10.74
CA SER A 94 13.00 -9.55 -10.01
C SER A 94 13.10 -9.24 -8.52
N LEU A 95 12.80 -10.23 -7.66
CA LEU A 95 12.94 -10.12 -6.21
C LEU A 95 14.37 -9.73 -5.81
N ALA A 96 15.36 -10.25 -6.52
CA ALA A 96 16.77 -9.92 -6.30
C ALA A 96 17.09 -8.45 -6.63
N SER A 97 16.52 -7.89 -7.70
CA SER A 97 16.75 -6.48 -8.06
C SER A 97 16.19 -5.54 -6.99
N VAL A 98 14.97 -5.82 -6.51
CA VAL A 98 14.32 -5.06 -5.45
C VAL A 98 15.08 -5.20 -4.13
N TYR A 99 15.53 -6.40 -3.77
CA TYR A 99 16.33 -6.61 -2.55
C TYR A 99 17.62 -5.77 -2.55
N ASN A 100 18.34 -5.77 -3.67
CA ASN A 100 19.61 -5.04 -3.79
C ASN A 100 19.44 -3.51 -3.86
N ASN A 101 18.23 -3.02 -4.13
CA ASN A 101 17.95 -1.59 -4.35
C ASN A 101 16.67 -1.15 -3.64
N LEU A 102 16.42 -1.66 -2.43
CA LEU A 102 15.13 -1.53 -1.76
C LEU A 102 14.71 -0.07 -1.54
N GLU A 103 15.65 0.80 -1.18
CA GLU A 103 15.43 2.24 -1.02
C GLU A 103 15.02 2.91 -2.35
N LYS A 104 15.76 2.65 -3.43
CA LYS A 104 15.42 3.18 -4.77
C LYS A 104 14.08 2.67 -5.27
N PHE A 105 13.74 1.42 -4.96
CA PHE A 105 12.42 0.87 -5.26
C PHE A 105 11.32 1.63 -4.50
N HIS A 106 11.55 1.98 -3.24
CA HIS A 106 10.61 2.79 -2.46
C HIS A 106 10.48 4.23 -2.99
N GLU A 107 11.60 4.87 -3.36
CA GLU A 107 11.61 6.18 -4.03
C GLU A 107 10.83 6.16 -5.36
N PHE A 108 10.96 5.07 -6.12
CA PHE A 108 10.16 4.84 -7.33
C PHE A 108 8.65 4.81 -7.01
N LEU A 109 8.22 4.05 -6.00
CA LEU A 109 6.80 4.02 -5.59
C LEU A 109 6.31 5.40 -5.12
N GLN A 110 7.16 6.16 -4.43
CA GLN A 110 6.81 7.51 -4.00
C GLN A 110 6.63 8.47 -5.19
N SER A 111 7.59 8.47 -6.13
CA SER A 111 7.58 9.37 -7.29
C SER A 111 6.49 9.05 -8.32
N THR A 112 6.04 7.79 -8.38
CA THR A 112 4.99 7.34 -9.31
C THR A 112 3.61 7.26 -8.67
N THR A 113 3.45 7.78 -7.46
CA THR A 113 2.17 7.77 -6.75
C THR A 113 1.10 8.50 -7.58
N PRO A 114 -0.06 7.85 -7.83
CA PRO A 114 -1.16 8.45 -8.58
C PRO A 114 -1.75 9.67 -7.87
N ASN A 115 -2.41 10.55 -8.65
CA ASN A 115 -2.99 11.77 -8.10
C ASN A 115 -4.05 11.45 -7.04
N GLN A 116 -3.75 11.76 -5.78
CA GLN A 116 -4.62 11.47 -4.65
C GLN A 116 -5.96 12.24 -4.72
N GLU A 117 -6.02 13.37 -5.42
CA GLU A 117 -7.29 14.09 -5.62
C GLU A 117 -8.33 13.29 -6.40
N MET A 118 -7.89 12.30 -7.19
CA MET A 118 -8.76 11.40 -7.94
C MET A 118 -9.30 10.24 -7.07
N SER A 119 -8.83 10.09 -5.83
CA SER A 119 -9.32 9.07 -4.91
C SER A 119 -10.65 9.50 -4.28
N VAL A 120 -11.70 8.67 -4.44
CA VAL A 120 -13.01 8.91 -3.78
C VAL A 120 -12.87 8.98 -2.27
N ILE A 121 -11.89 8.27 -1.69
CA ILE A 121 -11.63 8.26 -0.25
C ILE A 121 -11.14 9.64 0.19
N THR A 122 -10.23 10.24 -0.58
CA THR A 122 -9.75 11.60 -0.33
C THR A 122 -10.90 12.60 -0.43
N HIS A 123 -11.78 12.47 -1.42
CA HIS A 123 -12.97 13.31 -1.53
C HIS A 123 -13.92 13.13 -0.34
N SER A 124 -14.18 11.88 0.07
CA SER A 124 -15.08 11.54 1.18
C SER A 124 -14.57 12.10 2.51
N ILE A 125 -13.27 11.98 2.79
CA ILE A 125 -12.62 12.56 3.98
C ILE A 125 -12.72 14.09 3.95
N ARG A 126 -12.49 14.72 2.79
CA ARG A 126 -12.61 16.17 2.62
C ARG A 126 -14.03 16.65 2.90
N PHE A 127 -15.04 15.95 2.36
CA PHE A 127 -16.44 16.24 2.60
C PHE A 127 -16.81 16.08 4.08
N PHE A 128 -16.41 14.99 4.73
CA PHE A 128 -16.65 14.78 6.15
C PHE A 128 -16.03 15.88 7.03
N ARG A 129 -14.78 16.26 6.77
CA ARG A 129 -14.12 17.37 7.48
C ARG A 129 -14.87 18.69 7.31
N LYS A 130 -15.39 18.96 6.11
CA LYS A 130 -16.19 20.15 5.83
C LYS A 130 -17.54 20.13 6.56
N LEU A 131 -18.20 18.97 6.61
CA LEU A 131 -19.43 18.79 7.37
C LEU A 131 -19.17 19.07 8.86
N ARG A 132 -18.14 18.45 9.45
CA ARG A 132 -17.75 18.64 10.86
C ARG A 132 -17.46 20.10 11.18
N ALA A 133 -16.68 20.79 10.32
CA ALA A 133 -16.36 22.20 10.53
C ALA A 133 -17.61 23.10 10.46
N THR A 134 -18.59 22.76 9.63
CA THR A 134 -19.85 23.52 9.51
C THR A 134 -20.79 23.29 10.70
N LEU A 135 -20.88 22.06 11.19
CA LEU A 135 -21.80 21.69 12.28
C LEU A 135 -21.28 22.10 13.66
N GLY A 136 -19.98 22.35 13.82
CA GLY A 136 -19.37 22.72 15.10
C GLY A 136 -19.28 21.56 16.09
N ASN A 137 -18.77 21.83 17.29
CA ASN A 137 -18.51 20.81 18.32
C ASN A 137 -19.79 20.27 18.99
N GLU A 138 -20.97 20.84 18.70
CA GLU A 138 -22.25 20.40 19.26
C GLU A 138 -22.72 19.04 18.69
N PHE A 139 -22.07 18.57 17.61
CA PHE A 139 -22.33 17.28 16.96
C PHE A 139 -21.10 16.34 16.99
N ASP A 140 -20.20 16.49 17.96
CA ASP A 140 -19.25 15.42 18.27
C ASP A 140 -20.07 14.24 18.82
N GLY A 141 -20.28 13.22 17.97
CA GLY A 141 -21.15 12.07 18.26
C GLY A 141 -20.91 11.46 19.65
N ALA A 142 -21.92 10.74 20.16
CA ALA A 142 -21.96 10.22 21.53
C ALA A 142 -20.57 9.76 22.02
N GLN A 143 -20.05 10.45 23.03
CA GLN A 143 -18.80 10.08 23.68
C GLN A 143 -19.04 8.74 24.39
N THR A 144 -18.63 7.64 23.75
CA THR A 144 -18.55 6.29 24.34
C THR A 144 -17.14 5.99 24.76
#